data_AF-A0A643F9L0-F1
#
_entry.id   AF-A0A643F9L0-F1
#
_cell.length_a   1.000
_cell.length_b   1.000
_cell.length_c   1.000
_cell.angle_alpha   90.00
_cell.angle_beta   90.00
_cell.angle_gamma   90.00
#
_symmetry.space_group_name_H-M   'P 1'
#
loop_
_entity.id
_entity.type
_entity.pdbx_description
1 polymer ?
#
loop_
_entity_poly.entity_id
_entity_poly.type
_entity_poly.pdbx_seq_one_letter_code
_entity_poly.pdbx_strand_id
1 'polypeptide(L)'
;MDYGLMPGRYPAIVRSYNQARRTCRVEIPGLTDGADVLPEAEIEYPIGDKSRAGANTTEIEMLAGDAVWIAFLAGDPRYPIITGYRNPQAGNSADWRRWHHPNMELLADGTMRLAVGPSEIVLTPDGIAIRGPRIDLN
;
A
#
# COMPACT_ATOMS: atom_id res chain seq x y z
N MET A 1 -6.88 33.03 9.19
CA MET A 1 -5.97 32.36 10.12
C MET A 1 -4.85 31.80 9.28
N ASP A 2 -3.65 32.34 9.46
CA ASP A 2 -2.44 31.92 8.75
C ASP A 2 -1.94 30.65 9.46
N TYR A 3 -2.48 29.49 9.08
CA TYR A 3 -1.96 28.22 9.58
C TYR A 3 -0.54 28.11 9.05
N GLY A 4 0.45 28.06 9.96
CA GLY A 4 1.84 27.90 9.57
C GLY A 4 2.00 26.68 8.66
N LEU A 5 2.81 26.84 7.61
CA LEU A 5 3.12 25.74 6.70
C LEU A 5 3.87 24.63 7.44
N MET A 6 3.48 23.39 7.19
CA MET A 6 4.12 22.19 7.69
C MET A 6 4.83 21.44 6.55
N PRO A 7 5.97 21.95 6.05
CA PRO A 7 6.71 21.29 4.99
C PRO A 7 7.42 20.03 5.51
N GLY A 8 7.52 19.02 4.66
CA GLY A 8 8.27 17.79 4.94
C GLY A 8 7.38 16.60 5.30
N ARG A 9 8.02 15.56 5.85
CA ARG A 9 7.34 14.32 6.27
C ARG A 9 7.43 14.14 7.78
N TYR A 10 6.34 13.70 8.38
CA TYR A 10 6.18 13.48 9.81
C TYR A 10 5.88 12.01 10.08
N PRO A 11 6.42 11.43 11.15
CA PRO A 11 6.10 10.07 11.53
C PRO A 11 4.68 10.02 12.08
N ALA A 12 3.91 9.03 11.66
CA ALA A 12 2.56 8.79 12.16
C ALA A 12 2.30 7.29 12.36
N ILE A 13 1.18 6.99 13.01
CA ILE A 13 0.63 5.65 13.21
C ILE A 13 -0.82 5.64 12.73
N VAL A 14 -1.17 4.67 11.89
CA VAL A 14 -2.57 4.43 11.51
C VAL A 14 -3.33 3.88 12.72
N ARG A 15 -4.43 4.52 13.09
CA ARG A 15 -5.31 4.07 14.19
C ARG A 15 -6.58 3.41 13.68
N SER A 16 -7.08 3.83 12.53
CA SER A 16 -8.15 3.12 11.82
C SER A 16 -8.10 3.38 10.32
N TYR A 17 -8.66 2.46 9.55
CA TYR A 17 -8.79 2.54 8.11
C TYR A 17 -10.27 2.46 7.72
N ASN A 18 -10.73 3.41 6.90
CA ASN A 18 -12.05 3.39 6.30
C ASN A 18 -11.93 2.93 4.84
N GLN A 19 -12.15 1.63 4.62
CA GLN A 19 -12.02 0.99 3.31
C GLN A 19 -12.92 1.60 2.22
N ALA A 20 -14.16 1.95 2.55
CA ALA A 20 -15.09 2.55 1.60
C ALA A 20 -14.61 3.92 1.09
N ARG A 21 -13.92 4.69 1.94
CA ARG A 21 -13.38 6.02 1.62
C ARG A 21 -11.91 5.99 1.22
N ARG A 22 -11.19 4.89 1.44
CA ARG A 22 -9.73 4.75 1.26
C ARG A 22 -8.95 5.83 2.03
N THR A 23 -9.34 6.05 3.29
CA THR A 23 -8.75 7.07 4.19
C THR A 23 -8.42 6.46 5.54
N CYS A 24 -7.46 7.05 6.25
CA CYS A 24 -7.01 6.58 7.56
C CYS A 24 -7.15 7.67 8.63
N ARG A 25 -7.48 7.28 9.86
CA ARG A 25 -7.26 8.15 11.02
C ARG A 25 -5.85 7.94 11.52
N VAL A 26 -5.06 9.01 11.58
CA VAL A 26 -3.63 8.93 11.90
C VAL A 26 -3.30 9.69 13.17
N GLU A 27 -2.51 9.05 14.03
CA GLU A 27 -1.88 9.70 15.17
C GLU A 27 -0.50 10.22 14.76
N ILE A 28 -0.22 11.48 15.09
CA ILE A 28 1.05 12.15 14.82
C ILE A 28 1.65 12.51 16.18
N PRO A 29 2.62 11.74 16.70
CA PRO A 29 3.18 11.96 18.03
C PRO A 29 3.67 13.40 18.21
N GLY A 30 3.30 14.04 19.32
CA GLY A 30 3.62 15.43 19.63
C GLY A 30 2.71 16.48 18.97
N LEU A 31 1.88 16.08 18.00
CA LEU A 31 0.95 16.98 17.30
C LEU A 31 -0.51 16.69 17.63
N THR A 32 -0.86 15.42 17.78
CA THR A 32 -2.24 14.98 18.03
C THR A 32 -2.43 14.44 19.45
N ASP A 33 -1.49 14.70 20.34
CA ASP A 33 -1.53 14.22 21.72
C ASP A 33 -2.71 14.88 22.45
N GLY A 34 -3.61 14.07 23.01
CA GLY A 34 -4.82 14.55 23.69
C GLY A 34 -5.94 15.03 22.76
N ALA A 35 -5.84 14.78 21.45
CA ALA A 35 -6.91 15.11 20.52
C ALA A 35 -8.12 14.16 20.67
N ASP A 36 -9.33 14.71 20.74
CA ASP A 36 -10.57 13.92 20.77
C ASP A 36 -10.83 13.18 19.45
N VAL A 37 -10.39 13.77 18.33
CA VAL A 37 -10.54 13.23 16.98
C VAL A 37 -9.23 13.35 16.23
N LEU A 38 -8.72 12.21 15.78
CA LEU A 38 -7.50 12.16 14.97
C LEU A 38 -7.75 12.67 13.54
N PRO A 39 -6.75 13.31 12.91
CA PRO A 39 -6.86 13.76 11.53
C PRO A 39 -7.16 12.60 10.56
N GLU A 40 -8.01 12.88 9.57
CA GLU A 40 -8.27 11.96 8.45
C GLU A 40 -7.25 12.23 7.34
N ALA A 41 -6.43 11.24 7.03
CA ALA A 41 -5.43 11.31 5.98
C ALA A 41 -5.88 10.55 4.73
N GLU A 42 -5.56 11.12 3.57
CA GLU A 42 -5.62 10.42 2.29
C GLU A 42 -4.43 9.45 2.13
N ILE A 43 -4.54 8.50 1.22
CA ILE A 43 -3.45 7.59 0.85
C ILE A 43 -2.86 8.07 -0.48
N GLU A 44 -1.56 8.35 -0.51
CA GLU A 44 -0.83 8.62 -1.75
C GLU A 44 -0.65 7.31 -2.51
N TYR A 45 -1.41 7.14 -3.59
CA TYR A 45 -1.26 5.97 -4.46
C TYR A 45 0.01 6.12 -5.30
N PRO A 46 0.91 5.11 -5.31
CA PRO A 46 2.09 5.14 -6.15
C PRO A 46 1.69 5.12 -7.63
N ILE A 47 2.52 5.74 -8.46
CA ILE A 47 2.33 5.71 -9.91
C ILE A 47 2.32 4.25 -10.38
N GLY A 48 1.23 3.85 -11.04
CA GLY A 48 0.97 2.47 -11.46
C GLY A 48 -0.25 1.88 -10.77
N ASP A 49 -0.48 2.25 -9.52
CA ASP A 49 -1.64 1.81 -8.74
C ASP A 49 -2.81 2.76 -8.95
N LYS A 50 -3.88 2.28 -9.59
CA LYS A 50 -5.05 3.11 -9.92
C LYS A 50 -6.01 3.18 -8.75
N SER A 51 -6.01 4.32 -8.04
CA SER A 51 -6.93 4.59 -6.92
C SER A 51 -8.40 4.72 -7.33
N ARG A 52 -8.67 5.17 -8.56
CA ARG A 52 -10.03 5.34 -9.08
C ARG A 52 -10.01 5.30 -10.60
N ALA A 53 -11.13 4.85 -11.17
CA ALA A 53 -11.48 4.83 -12.59
C ALA A 53 -10.84 3.70 -13.44
N GLY A 54 -11.68 3.09 -14.28
CA GLY A 54 -11.31 2.01 -15.21
C GLY A 54 -11.58 0.61 -14.67
N ALA A 55 -11.36 -0.40 -15.53
CA ALA A 55 -11.10 -1.75 -15.07
C ALA A 55 -9.72 -1.73 -14.36
N ASN A 56 -9.55 -2.47 -13.27
CA ASN A 56 -8.29 -2.61 -12.52
C ASN A 56 -8.00 -1.51 -11.48
N THR A 57 -9.03 -0.95 -10.83
CA THR A 57 -8.80 -0.15 -9.62
C THR A 57 -8.17 -1.02 -8.54
N THR A 58 -7.11 -0.54 -7.89
CA THR A 58 -6.45 -1.27 -6.81
C THR A 58 -6.74 -0.65 -5.46
N GLU A 59 -6.78 -1.46 -4.42
CA GLU A 59 -6.81 -1.05 -3.04
C GLU A 59 -5.43 -1.33 -2.43
N ILE A 60 -4.90 -0.37 -1.67
CA ILE A 60 -3.72 -0.57 -0.84
C ILE A 60 -4.23 -0.92 0.56
N GLU A 61 -3.90 -2.12 1.03
CA GLU A 61 -4.26 -2.56 2.38
C GLU A 61 -3.63 -1.62 3.41
N MET A 62 -4.43 -1.12 4.36
CA MET A 62 -3.95 -0.35 5.51
C MET A 62 -4.52 -0.96 6.79
N LEU A 63 -3.66 -1.20 7.77
CA LEU A 63 -4.04 -1.81 9.03
C LEU A 63 -3.79 -0.86 10.20
N ALA A 64 -4.61 -1.00 11.25
CA ALA A 64 -4.35 -0.30 12.50
C ALA A 64 -3.01 -0.76 13.08
N GLY A 65 -2.18 0.19 13.49
CA GLY A 65 -0.81 -0.03 13.96
C GLY A 65 0.27 0.23 12.91
N ASP A 66 -0.10 0.39 11.64
CA ASP A 66 0.87 0.65 10.57
C ASP A 66 1.65 1.95 10.83
N ALA A 67 2.97 1.84 10.83
CA ALA A 67 3.86 2.99 10.94
C ALA A 67 4.04 3.63 9.56
N VAL A 68 3.66 4.90 9.42
CA VAL A 68 3.62 5.60 8.13
C VAL A 68 4.31 6.96 8.18
N TRP A 69 4.75 7.43 7.03
CA TRP A 69 5.16 8.81 6.81
C TRP A 69 3.96 9.58 6.27
N ILE A 70 3.64 10.71 6.91
CA ILE A 70 2.64 11.64 6.39
C ILE A 70 3.31 12.93 5.91
N ALA A 71 2.75 13.53 4.87
CA ALA A 71 3.00 14.92 4.49
C ALA A 71 1.67 15.67 4.50
N PHE A 72 1.70 16.94 4.13
CA PHE A 72 0.52 17.79 4.07
C PHE A 72 0.41 18.40 2.67
N LEU A 73 -0.80 18.42 2.08
CA LEU A 73 -1.00 18.96 0.74
C LEU A 73 -0.60 20.44 0.70
N ALA A 74 0.42 20.76 -0.10
CA ALA A 74 1.07 22.08 -0.14
C ALA A 74 1.52 22.61 1.25
N GLY A 75 1.75 21.72 2.23
CA GLY A 75 2.11 22.08 3.60
C GLY A 75 0.92 22.49 4.49
N ASP A 76 -0.32 22.40 4.02
CA ASP A 76 -1.50 22.75 4.82
C ASP A 76 -1.85 21.65 5.84
N PRO A 77 -1.71 21.91 7.15
CA PRO A 77 -1.87 20.89 8.20
C PRO A 77 -3.28 20.27 8.26
N ARG A 78 -4.27 20.88 7.60
CA ARG A 78 -5.65 20.36 7.54
C ARG A 78 -5.80 19.18 6.57
N TYR A 79 -4.85 18.98 5.66
CA TYR A 79 -4.95 17.99 4.59
C TYR A 79 -3.74 17.03 4.61
N PRO A 80 -3.70 16.10 5.57
CA PRO A 80 -2.64 15.11 5.64
C PRO A 80 -2.78 14.04 4.55
N ILE A 81 -1.64 13.57 4.07
CA ILE A 81 -1.53 12.49 3.09
C ILE A 81 -0.47 11.49 3.55
N ILE A 82 -0.81 10.21 3.58
CA ILE A 82 0.12 9.11 3.83
C ILE A 82 0.94 8.90 2.57
N THR A 83 2.25 9.07 2.68
CA THR A 83 3.20 9.00 1.55
C THR A 83 3.95 7.67 1.45
N GLY A 84 3.78 6.79 2.44
CA GLY A 84 4.37 5.46 2.46
C GLY A 84 4.60 4.92 3.86
N TYR A 85 4.98 3.65 3.94
CA TYR A 85 5.34 2.99 5.19
C TYR A 85 6.70 3.46 5.72
N ARG A 86 6.84 3.43 7.05
CA ARG A 86 8.13 3.62 7.72
C ARG A 86 8.83 2.28 7.87
N ASN A 87 10.15 2.30 7.79
CA ASN A 87 10.96 1.11 8.02
C ASN A 87 10.75 0.58 9.46
N PRO A 88 10.51 -0.73 9.64
CA PRO A 88 10.63 -1.33 10.95
C PRO A 88 12.10 -1.25 11.40
N GLN A 89 12.35 -0.78 12.62
CA GLN A 89 13.72 -0.77 13.17
C GLN A 89 14.18 -2.17 13.61
N ALA A 90 13.25 -3.13 13.71
CA ALA A 90 13.50 -4.53 14.07
C ALA A 90 12.43 -5.43 13.43
N GLY A 91 12.69 -6.74 13.38
CA GLY A 91 11.75 -7.72 12.80
C GLY A 91 11.63 -7.69 11.27
N ASN A 92 12.62 -7.10 10.59
CA ASN A 92 12.64 -6.98 9.14
C ASN A 92 12.73 -8.36 8.47
N SER A 93 11.95 -8.55 7.40
CA SER A 93 12.16 -9.68 6.49
C SER A 93 13.36 -9.39 5.59
N ALA A 94 14.30 -10.33 5.50
CA ALA A 94 15.35 -10.32 4.47
C ALA A 94 14.87 -11.11 3.25
N ASP A 95 15.29 -10.72 2.04
CA ASP A 95 15.15 -11.48 0.78
C ASP A 95 13.73 -11.86 0.30
N TRP A 96 12.68 -11.39 0.98
CA TRP A 96 11.29 -11.69 0.62
C TRP A 96 10.50 -10.41 0.35
N ARG A 97 9.73 -10.44 -0.74
CA ARG A 97 8.63 -9.51 -0.99
C ARG A 97 7.31 -10.26 -0.79
N ARG A 98 6.38 -9.67 -0.04
CA ARG A 98 5.06 -10.26 0.24
C ARG A 98 3.99 -9.20 0.01
N TRP A 99 2.85 -9.65 -0.49
CA TRP A 99 1.62 -8.87 -0.56
C TRP A 99 0.54 -9.67 0.16
N HIS A 100 -0.31 -8.96 0.90
CA HIS A 100 -1.44 -9.53 1.60
C HIS A 100 -2.67 -8.69 1.27
N HIS A 101 -3.79 -9.37 1.04
CA HIS A 101 -5.10 -8.78 0.87
C HIS A 101 -6.14 -9.92 0.97
N PRO A 102 -7.39 -9.68 1.42
CA PRO A 102 -8.42 -10.72 1.45
C PRO A 102 -8.67 -11.39 0.10
N ASN A 103 -8.53 -10.64 -0.99
CA ASN A 103 -8.64 -11.13 -2.37
C ASN A 103 -7.52 -10.53 -3.20
N MET A 104 -6.92 -11.32 -4.10
CA MET A 104 -5.88 -10.88 -5.01
C MET A 104 -6.21 -11.28 -6.45
N GLU A 105 -6.03 -10.34 -7.37
CA GLU A 105 -6.24 -10.56 -8.79
C GLU A 105 -5.01 -10.05 -9.56
N LEU A 106 -4.55 -10.84 -10.53
CA LEU A 106 -3.52 -10.47 -11.49
C LEU A 106 -4.15 -10.63 -12.87
N LEU A 107 -4.15 -9.57 -13.68
CA LEU A 107 -4.73 -9.57 -15.02
C LEU A 107 -3.66 -9.21 -16.04
N ALA A 108 -3.67 -9.91 -17.17
CA ALA A 108 -2.80 -9.63 -18.30
C ALA A 108 -3.51 -9.97 -19.60
N ASP A 109 -3.42 -9.08 -20.60
CA ASP A 109 -4.07 -9.28 -21.90
C ASP A 109 -3.32 -10.27 -22.80
N GLY A 110 -2.00 -10.38 -22.63
CA GLY A 110 -1.12 -11.19 -23.48
C GLY A 110 -0.52 -12.40 -22.78
N THR A 111 0.35 -12.17 -21.81
CA THR A 111 1.08 -13.25 -21.13
C THR A 111 1.25 -12.94 -19.66
N MET A 112 0.95 -13.92 -18.81
CA MET A 112 1.34 -13.92 -17.41
C MET A 112 2.41 -14.99 -17.18
N ARG A 113 3.54 -14.61 -16.59
CA ARG A 113 4.68 -15.51 -16.35
C ARG A 113 5.14 -15.45 -14.91
N LEU A 114 5.21 -16.62 -14.26
CA LEU A 114 5.77 -16.82 -12.93
C LEU A 114 6.98 -17.74 -13.06
N ALA A 115 8.15 -17.31 -12.62
CA ALA A 115 9.39 -18.07 -12.83
C ALA A 115 10.33 -18.03 -11.63
N VAL A 116 11.01 -19.15 -11.38
CA VAL A 116 12.09 -19.31 -10.40
C VAL A 116 13.19 -20.16 -11.03
N GLY A 117 14.32 -19.54 -11.35
CA GLY A 117 15.42 -20.22 -12.06
C GLY A 117 14.92 -20.86 -13.38
N PRO A 118 15.14 -22.17 -13.61
CA PRO A 118 14.70 -22.87 -14.83
C PRO A 118 13.23 -23.30 -14.83
N SER A 119 12.50 -23.10 -13.72
CA SER A 119 11.09 -23.49 -13.60
C SER A 119 10.16 -22.31 -13.87
N GLU A 120 9.08 -22.53 -14.61
CA GLU A 120 8.11 -21.48 -14.93
C GLU A 120 6.68 -22.00 -15.14
N ILE A 121 5.73 -21.08 -14.92
CA ILE A 121 4.33 -21.19 -15.35
C ILE A 121 4.04 -20.01 -16.27
N VAL A 122 3.55 -20.28 -17.47
CA VAL A 122 3.19 -19.27 -18.48
C VAL A 122 1.73 -19.45 -18.86
N LEU A 123 0.92 -18.42 -18.61
CA LEU A 123 -0.47 -18.33 -19.02
C LEU A 123 -0.58 -17.37 -20.21
N THR A 124 -1.30 -17.78 -21.24
CA THR A 124 -1.65 -17.00 -22.43
C THR A 124 -3.14 -17.20 -22.74
N PRO A 125 -3.76 -16.38 -23.61
CA PRO A 125 -5.12 -16.62 -24.09
C PRO A 125 -5.34 -18.04 -24.63
N ASP A 126 -4.29 -18.66 -25.20
CA ASP A 126 -4.38 -19.96 -25.86
C ASP A 126 -4.14 -21.15 -24.92
N GLY A 127 -3.68 -20.92 -23.68
CA GLY A 127 -3.47 -21.99 -22.71
C GLY A 127 -2.40 -21.72 -21.64
N ILE A 128 -2.08 -22.78 -20.89
CA ILE A 128 -1.15 -22.77 -19.75
C ILE A 128 -0.02 -23.77 -20.01
N ALA A 129 1.22 -23.30 -19.90
CA ALA A 129 2.42 -24.13 -19.96
C ALA A 129 3.14 -24.16 -18.59
N ILE A 130 3.48 -25.36 -18.12
CA ILE A 130 4.25 -25.57 -16.89
C ILE A 130 5.54 -26.29 -17.27
N ARG A 131 6.69 -25.73 -16.89
CA ARG A 131 8.02 -26.24 -17.26
C ARG A 131 8.94 -26.27 -16.05
N GLY A 132 9.76 -27.31 -15.96
CA GLY A 132 10.77 -27.48 -14.92
C GLY A 132 11.39 -28.87 -14.95
N PRO A 133 12.48 -29.11 -14.21
CA PRO A 133 13.15 -30.41 -14.15
C PRO A 133 12.27 -31.53 -13.54
N ARG A 134 11.25 -31.16 -12.77
CA ARG A 134 10.27 -32.06 -12.15
C ARG A 134 8.95 -31.31 -11.97
N ILE A 135 7.83 -31.97 -12.25
CA ILE A 135 6.48 -31.45 -12.02
C ILE A 135 5.72 -32.54 -11.25
N ASP A 136 5.32 -32.26 -10.02
CA ASP A 136 4.49 -33.16 -9.20
C ASP A 136 3.04 -32.64 -9.23
N LEU A 137 2.11 -33.50 -9.64
CA LEU A 137 0.67 -33.24 -9.61
C LEU A 137 0.05 -34.24 -8.62
N ASN A 138 -0.43 -33.74 -7.49
CA ASN A 138 -1.06 -34.56 -6.44
C ASN A 138 -2.59 -34.50 -6.55
#